data_AF-A0A3C1SHJ8-F1
#
_entry.id   AF-A0A3C1SHJ8-F1
#
_cell.length_a   1.000
_cell.length_b   1.000
_cell.length_c   1.000
_cell.angle_alpha   90.00
_cell.angle_beta   90.00
_cell.angle_gamma   90.00
#
_symmetry.space_group_name_H-M   'P 1'
#
loop_
_entity.id
_entity.type
_entity.pdbx_description
1 polymer ?
#
loop_
_entity_poly.entity_id
_entity_poly.type
_entity_poly.pdbx_seq_one_letter_code
_entity_poly.pdbx_strand_id
1 'polypeptide(L)'
;ENKWGGLVSQGLGTSMLQMPNIVKNPKVWLPVILTSAVTGPISTCLFKLQMNGAPVSSGMGTCGFVGQIGMITGWFSPSDAALAQGASAITPGALEWLGLLLVSFVLPALLSWAFGILFRKIGWIKDGDLTLE
;
A
#
# COMPACT_ATOMS: atom_id res chain seq x y z
N GLU A 1 -10.88 -12.61 -8.80
CA GLU A 1 -11.97 -13.51 -8.36
C GLU A 1 -13.19 -12.75 -7.88
N ASN A 2 -13.04 -11.79 -6.96
CA ASN A 2 -14.16 -11.07 -6.32
C ASN A 2 -14.82 -9.95 -7.14
N LYS A 3 -14.61 -9.94 -8.47
CA LYS A 3 -15.07 -8.91 -9.40
C LYS A 3 -14.80 -7.49 -8.87
N TRP A 4 -15.67 -6.53 -9.17
CA TRP A 4 -15.57 -5.15 -8.68
C TRP A 4 -15.84 -5.03 -7.17
N GLY A 5 -16.70 -5.89 -6.61
CA GLY A 5 -17.09 -5.84 -5.20
C GLY A 5 -15.92 -6.07 -4.25
N GLY A 6 -15.07 -7.06 -4.53
CA GLY A 6 -13.89 -7.31 -3.71
C GLY A 6 -12.77 -6.28 -3.89
N LEU A 7 -12.67 -5.67 -5.06
CA LEU A 7 -11.69 -4.60 -5.33
C LEU A 7 -12.05 -3.35 -4.52
N VAL A 8 -13.34 -3.00 -4.50
CA VAL A 8 -13.87 -1.89 -3.72
C VAL A 8 -13.84 -2.20 -2.22
N SER A 9 -14.19 -3.41 -1.78
CA SER A 9 -14.20 -3.76 -0.35
C SER A 9 -12.81 -3.90 0.26
N GLN A 10 -11.83 -4.41 -0.49
CA GLN A 10 -10.44 -4.50 -0.01
C GLN A 10 -9.68 -3.18 -0.17
N GLY A 11 -10.02 -2.40 -1.22
CA GLY A 11 -9.38 -1.11 -1.50
C GLY A 11 -9.90 0.03 -0.62
N LEU A 12 -11.22 0.13 -0.40
CA LEU A 12 -11.81 1.12 0.51
C LEU A 12 -11.90 0.62 1.96
N GLY A 13 -12.13 -0.67 2.14
CA GLY A 13 -12.30 -1.29 3.45
C GLY A 13 -10.96 -1.72 4.04
N THR A 14 -10.87 -2.98 4.46
CA THR A 14 -9.68 -3.50 5.16
C THR A 14 -9.15 -4.75 4.48
N SER A 15 -7.81 -4.87 4.35
CA SER A 15 -7.15 -6.09 3.90
C SER A 15 -7.27 -7.21 4.94
N MET A 16 -7.74 -6.89 6.15
CA MET A 16 -8.15 -7.88 7.13
C MET A 16 -9.29 -8.78 6.61
N LEU A 17 -10.05 -8.34 5.60
CA LEU A 17 -11.01 -9.20 4.89
C LEU A 17 -10.36 -10.43 4.24
N GLN A 18 -9.06 -10.36 3.93
CA GLN A 18 -8.29 -11.50 3.41
C GLN A 18 -7.69 -12.38 4.51
N MET A 19 -7.79 -11.99 5.78
CA MET A 19 -7.18 -12.74 6.89
C MET A 19 -7.69 -14.19 6.99
N PRO A 20 -9.00 -14.48 6.82
CA PRO A 20 -9.49 -15.88 6.80
C PRO A 20 -8.83 -16.72 5.69
N ASN A 21 -8.60 -16.12 4.51
CA ASN A 21 -7.95 -16.78 3.39
C ASN A 21 -6.46 -16.99 3.62
N ILE A 22 -5.78 -16.02 4.26
CA ILE A 22 -4.37 -16.14 4.67
C ILE A 22 -4.20 -17.25 5.70
N VAL A 23 -5.13 -17.39 6.66
CA VAL A 23 -5.08 -18.47 7.65
C VAL A 23 -5.27 -19.84 6.99
N LYS A 24 -6.17 -19.96 6.01
CA LYS A 24 -6.38 -21.19 5.24
C LYS A 24 -5.18 -21.55 4.34
N ASN A 25 -4.59 -20.57 3.65
CA ASN A 25 -3.38 -20.75 2.85
C ASN A 25 -2.40 -19.57 3.06
N PRO A 26 -1.43 -19.71 3.98
CA PRO A 26 -0.46 -18.64 4.29
C PRO A 26 0.37 -18.18 3.09
N LYS A 27 0.50 -19.03 2.05
CA LYS A 27 1.26 -18.72 0.84
C LYS A 27 0.63 -17.60 0.03
N VAL A 28 -0.66 -17.34 0.20
CA VAL A 28 -1.39 -16.23 -0.42
C VAL A 28 -0.86 -14.86 0.05
N TRP A 29 -0.20 -14.83 1.21
CA TRP A 29 0.36 -13.60 1.78
C TRP A 29 1.72 -13.21 1.19
N LEU A 30 2.48 -14.17 0.64
CA LEU A 30 3.82 -13.96 0.08
C LEU A 30 3.88 -12.91 -1.04
N PRO A 31 2.97 -12.91 -2.04
CA PRO A 31 2.96 -11.88 -3.08
C PRO A 31 2.83 -10.45 -2.52
N VAL A 32 2.02 -10.29 -1.48
CA VAL A 32 1.78 -8.98 -0.83
C VAL A 32 3.02 -8.55 -0.07
N ILE A 33 3.66 -9.45 0.68
CA ILE A 33 4.92 -9.18 1.38
C ILE A 33 6.02 -8.77 0.41
N LEU A 34 6.21 -9.53 -0.68
CA LEU A 34 7.23 -9.23 -1.68
C LEU A 34 6.97 -7.90 -2.38
N THR A 35 5.70 -7.58 -2.66
CA THR A 35 5.32 -6.28 -3.20
C THR A 35 5.73 -5.15 -2.25
N SER A 36 5.37 -5.24 -0.97
CA SER A 36 5.72 -4.24 0.05
C SER A 36 7.22 -4.11 0.28
N ALA A 37 7.95 -5.22 0.24
CA ALA A 37 9.41 -5.25 0.39
C ALA A 37 10.12 -4.51 -0.76
N VAL A 38 9.49 -4.42 -1.95
CA VAL A 38 10.03 -3.68 -3.10
C VAL A 38 9.53 -2.23 -3.10
N THR A 39 8.23 -2.00 -2.87
CA THR A 39 7.66 -0.65 -2.92
C THR A 39 8.11 0.24 -1.75
N GLY A 40 8.41 -0.34 -0.58
CA GLY A 40 8.90 0.40 0.59
C GLY A 40 10.24 1.12 0.37
N PRO A 41 11.29 0.44 -0.10
CA PRO A 41 12.55 1.10 -0.46
C PRO A 41 12.39 2.06 -1.64
N ILE A 42 11.53 1.76 -2.63
CA ILE A 42 11.29 2.68 -3.76
C ILE A 42 10.65 3.98 -3.27
N SER A 43 9.68 3.91 -2.35
CA SER A 43 9.01 5.11 -1.83
C SER A 43 9.95 5.98 -1.00
N THR A 44 10.80 5.37 -0.16
CA THR A 44 11.65 6.09 0.79
C THR A 44 13.01 6.48 0.21
N CYS A 45 13.65 5.64 -0.60
CA CYS A 45 14.98 5.91 -1.15
C CYS A 45 14.94 6.64 -2.50
N LEU A 46 13.97 6.31 -3.36
CA LEU A 46 13.90 6.86 -4.72
C LEU A 46 13.05 8.13 -4.77
N PHE A 47 11.82 8.06 -4.25
CA PHE A 47 10.89 9.20 -4.24
C PHE A 47 10.95 10.05 -2.97
N LYS A 48 11.71 9.60 -1.95
CA LYS A 48 11.86 10.28 -0.65
C LYS A 48 10.52 10.72 -0.03
N LEU A 49 9.49 9.91 -0.22
CA LEU A 49 8.17 10.15 0.32
C LEU A 49 8.21 9.90 1.83
N GLN A 50 8.04 10.97 2.60
CA GLN A 50 8.02 10.91 4.06
C GLN A 50 6.60 11.10 4.58
N MET A 51 6.22 10.24 5.54
CA MET A 51 4.96 10.36 6.25
C MET A 51 5.11 11.39 7.38
N ASN A 52 5.01 12.67 7.02
CA ASN A 52 5.20 13.80 7.95
C ASN A 52 3.90 14.26 8.65
N GLY A 53 2.77 13.63 8.33
CA GLY A 53 1.48 13.85 8.97
C GLY A 53 1.33 13.14 10.32
N ALA A 54 0.10 12.94 10.78
CA ALA A 54 -0.16 12.29 12.07
C ALA A 54 0.41 10.84 12.10
N PRO A 55 1.10 10.42 13.18
CA PRO A 55 1.67 9.06 13.31
C PRO A 55 0.65 7.93 13.10
N VAL A 56 -0.63 8.20 13.37
CA VAL A 56 -1.72 7.26 13.12
C VAL A 56 -1.82 6.86 11.63
N SER A 57 -1.38 7.73 10.71
CA SER A 57 -1.43 7.46 9.27
C SER A 57 -0.34 6.50 8.79
N SER A 58 0.76 6.33 9.54
CA SER A 58 1.79 5.33 9.22
C SER A 58 1.40 3.92 9.69
N GLY A 59 0.50 3.81 10.67
CA GLY A 59 0.13 2.55 11.34
C GLY A 59 -1.26 1.98 11.04
N MET A 60 -2.16 2.74 10.40
CA MET A 60 -3.57 2.32 10.18
C MET A 60 -3.76 1.15 9.19
N GLY A 61 -2.68 0.69 8.55
CA GLY A 61 -2.74 -0.44 7.64
C GLY A 61 -3.63 -0.16 6.42
N THR A 62 -4.85 -0.67 6.45
CA THR A 62 -5.60 -1.09 5.25
C THR A 62 -6.68 -0.14 4.78
N CYS A 63 -6.95 0.93 5.52
CA CYS A 63 -7.80 2.01 5.03
C CYS A 63 -7.07 2.62 3.82
N GLY A 64 -7.45 2.24 2.60
CA GLY A 64 -6.65 2.45 1.38
C GLY A 64 -6.39 3.90 0.99
N PHE A 65 -6.88 4.87 1.77
CA PHE A 65 -6.67 6.30 1.59
C PHE A 65 -5.98 7.00 2.77
N VAL A 66 -5.85 6.34 3.93
CA VAL A 66 -5.35 7.02 5.15
C VAL A 66 -3.86 7.32 5.05
N GLY A 67 -3.08 6.46 4.41
CA GLY A 67 -1.66 6.72 4.15
C GLY A 67 -1.44 7.90 3.20
N GLN A 68 -2.23 7.99 2.11
CA GLN A 68 -2.14 9.06 1.12
C GLN A 68 -2.60 10.39 1.72
N ILE A 69 -3.71 10.39 2.48
CA ILE A 69 -4.18 11.56 3.23
C ILE A 69 -3.11 12.00 4.25
N GLY A 70 -2.49 11.06 4.96
CA GLY A 70 -1.38 11.34 5.89
C GLY A 70 -0.17 11.99 5.23
N MET A 71 0.20 11.56 4.02
CA MET A 71 1.30 12.18 3.28
C MET A 71 0.94 13.56 2.75
N ILE A 72 -0.25 13.73 2.16
CA ILE A 72 -0.72 15.03 1.66
C ILE A 72 -0.83 16.04 2.82
N THR A 73 -1.44 15.64 3.93
CA THR A 73 -1.53 16.50 5.12
C THR A 73 -0.16 16.82 5.69
N GLY A 74 0.77 15.86 5.71
CA GLY A 74 2.16 16.08 6.13
C GLY A 74 2.95 17.05 5.23
N TRP A 75 2.59 17.19 3.96
CA TRP A 75 3.21 18.18 3.07
C TRP A 75 2.75 19.61 3.36
N PHE A 76 1.45 19.81 3.62
CA PHE A 76 0.88 21.13 3.89
C PHE A 76 1.01 21.57 5.35
N SER A 77 0.83 20.63 6.29
CA SER A 77 0.85 20.85 7.74
C SER A 77 1.62 19.72 8.43
N PRO A 78 2.97 19.77 8.42
CA PRO A 78 3.79 18.78 9.10
C PRO A 78 3.49 18.78 10.62
N SER A 79 3.50 17.59 11.22
CA SER A 79 3.31 17.44 12.67
C SER A 79 4.50 18.00 13.46
N ASP A 80 4.29 18.33 14.75
CA ASP A 80 5.35 18.86 15.62
C ASP A 80 6.60 17.95 15.69
N ALA A 81 6.39 16.64 15.61
CA ALA A 81 7.47 15.65 15.54
C ALA A 81 8.24 15.70 14.20
N ALA A 82 7.55 15.98 13.09
CA ALA A 82 8.16 16.14 11.79
C ALA A 82 8.93 17.47 11.69
N LEU A 83 8.39 18.56 12.24
CA LEU A 83 9.08 19.85 12.35
C LEU A 83 10.36 19.74 13.19
N ALA A 84 10.32 18.98 14.29
CA ALA A 84 11.50 18.69 15.13
C ALA A 84 12.57 17.85 14.40
N GLN A 85 12.19 17.06 13.40
CA GLN A 85 13.09 16.32 12.53
C GLN A 85 13.56 17.11 11.30
N GLY A 86 13.20 18.39 11.20
CA GLY A 86 13.61 19.29 10.12
C GLY A 86 12.73 19.22 8.87
N ALA A 87 11.56 18.56 8.94
CA ALA A 87 10.58 18.64 7.87
C ALA A 87 10.00 20.06 7.81
N SER A 88 9.84 20.61 6.61
CA SER A 88 9.16 21.88 6.38
C SER A 88 7.93 21.64 5.51
N ALA A 89 6.94 22.52 5.63
CA ALA A 89 5.79 22.49 4.74
C ALA A 89 6.29 22.73 3.30
N ILE A 90 6.02 21.78 2.41
CA ILE A 90 6.38 21.86 1.01
C ILE A 90 5.13 22.13 0.18
N THR A 91 5.26 22.95 -0.86
CA THR A 91 4.21 23.02 -1.89
C THR A 91 4.43 21.85 -2.84
N PRO A 92 3.58 20.81 -2.83
CA PRO A 92 3.82 19.63 -3.65
C PRO A 92 3.78 19.97 -5.14
N GLY A 93 4.86 19.67 -5.85
CA GLY A 93 4.98 19.82 -7.29
C GLY A 93 4.44 18.61 -8.04
N ALA A 94 4.56 18.62 -9.37
CA ALA A 94 4.10 17.53 -10.22
C ALA A 94 4.83 16.20 -9.95
N LEU A 95 6.07 16.25 -9.48
CA LEU A 95 6.89 15.06 -9.19
C LEU A 95 6.42 14.33 -7.92
N GLU A 96 6.01 15.05 -6.90
CA GLU A 96 5.49 14.51 -5.64
C GLU A 96 4.14 13.82 -5.84
N TRP A 97 3.25 14.45 -6.62
CA TRP A 97 1.98 13.84 -7.01
C TRP A 97 2.17 12.60 -7.88
N LEU A 98 3.11 12.65 -8.82
CA LEU A 98 3.46 11.50 -9.65
C LEU A 98 4.04 10.36 -8.82
N GLY A 99 4.94 10.67 -7.88
CA GLY A 99 5.52 9.71 -6.95
C GLY A 99 4.47 9.05 -6.07
N LEU A 100 3.53 9.83 -5.51
CA LEU A 100 2.40 9.32 -4.72
C LEU A 100 1.54 8.35 -5.54
N LEU A 101 1.15 8.74 -6.75
CA LEU A 101 0.31 7.90 -7.62
C LEU A 101 1.03 6.61 -8.03
N LEU A 102 2.31 6.70 -8.37
CA LEU A 102 3.13 5.55 -8.74
C LEU A 102 3.30 4.59 -7.56
N VAL A 103 3.66 5.08 -6.39
CA VAL A 103 3.94 4.26 -5.20
C VAL A 103 2.67 3.69 -4.58
N SER A 104 1.56 4.44 -4.57
CA SER A 104 0.33 4.01 -3.90
C SER A 104 -0.58 3.13 -4.75
N PHE A 105 -0.56 3.28 -6.08
CA PHE A 105 -1.49 2.57 -6.96
C PHE A 105 -0.78 1.74 -8.02
N VAL A 106 0.12 2.35 -8.79
CA VAL A 106 0.65 1.72 -10.01
C VAL A 106 1.65 0.59 -9.69
N LEU A 107 2.69 0.90 -8.90
CA LEU A 107 3.74 -0.07 -8.56
C LEU A 107 3.19 -1.25 -7.75
N PRO A 108 2.39 -1.06 -6.68
CA PRO A 108 1.82 -2.17 -5.96
C PRO A 108 0.89 -3.02 -6.83
N ALA A 109 0.08 -2.41 -7.71
CA ALA A 109 -0.82 -3.15 -8.59
C ALA A 109 -0.04 -4.02 -9.60
N LEU A 110 0.99 -3.46 -10.23
CA LEU A 110 1.82 -4.19 -11.20
C LEU A 110 2.61 -5.31 -10.53
N LEU A 111 3.26 -5.04 -9.40
CA LEU A 111 4.07 -6.02 -8.68
C LEU A 111 3.22 -7.14 -8.08
N SER A 112 2.10 -6.79 -7.43
CA SER A 112 1.20 -7.80 -6.86
C SER A 112 0.57 -8.68 -7.94
N TRP A 113 0.24 -8.12 -9.11
CA TRP A 113 -0.24 -8.88 -10.26
C TRP A 113 0.84 -9.81 -10.83
N ALA A 114 2.06 -9.30 -11.02
CA ALA A 114 3.19 -10.09 -11.52
C ALA A 114 3.56 -11.24 -10.57
N PHE A 115 3.66 -10.98 -9.27
CA PHE A 115 3.87 -12.03 -8.27
C PHE A 115 2.66 -12.98 -8.24
N GLY A 116 1.43 -12.49 -8.26
CA GLY A 116 0.24 -13.34 -8.30
C GLY A 116 0.28 -14.37 -9.43
N ILE A 117 0.68 -13.97 -10.64
CA ILE A 117 0.87 -14.88 -11.78
C ILE A 117 2.00 -15.88 -11.51
N LEU A 118 3.13 -15.42 -10.99
CA LEU A 118 4.29 -16.27 -10.71
C LEU A 118 3.94 -17.36 -9.67
N PHE A 119 3.31 -16.98 -8.56
CA PHE A 119 2.92 -17.91 -7.49
C PHE A 119 1.79 -18.88 -7.93
N ARG A 120 0.91 -18.47 -8.85
CA ARG A 120 -0.05 -19.37 -9.52
C ARG A 120 0.66 -20.38 -10.43
N LYS A 121 1.64 -19.94 -11.22
CA LYS A 121 2.44 -20.84 -12.08
C LYS A 121 3.26 -21.86 -11.28
N ILE A 122 3.74 -21.49 -10.10
CA ILE A 122 4.47 -22.37 -9.17
C ILE A 122 3.50 -23.31 -8.41
N GLY A 123 2.19 -23.07 -8.49
CA GLY A 123 1.16 -23.89 -7.84
C GLY A 123 1.00 -23.63 -6.34
N TRP A 124 1.57 -22.55 -5.83
CA TRP A 124 1.46 -22.18 -4.41
C TRP A 124 0.15 -21.46 -4.08
N ILE A 125 -0.44 -20.81 -5.08
CA ILE A 125 -1.75 -20.15 -5.00
C ILE A 125 -2.63 -20.75 -6.09
N LYS A 126 -3.85 -21.16 -5.75
CA LYS A 126 -4.84 -21.67 -6.70
C LYS A 126 -5.94 -20.63 -6.94
N ASP A 127 -6.62 -20.74 -8.08
CA ASP A 127 -7.82 -19.96 -8.33
C ASP A 127 -8.89 -20.35 -7.30
N GLY A 128 -9.41 -19.38 -6.55
CA GLY A 128 -10.33 -19.59 -5.43
C GLY A 128 -9.74 -19.23 -4.07
N ASP A 129 -8.41 -19.31 -3.90
CA ASP A 129 -7.74 -19.03 -2.61
C ASP A 129 -7.88 -17.56 -2.17
N LEU A 130 -8.14 -16.66 -3.12
CA LEU A 130 -8.31 -15.21 -2.88
C LEU A 130 -9.78 -14.79 -2.92
N THR A 131 -10.71 -15.74 -3.07
CA THR A 131 -12.13 -15.45 -3.15
C THR A 131 -12.64 -15.03 -1.77
N LEU A 132 -13.32 -13.89 -1.70
CA LEU A 132 -14.01 -13.40 -0.52
C LEU A 132 -15.41 -14.03 -0.53
N GLU A 133 -15.73 -14.78 0.51
CA GLU A 133 -17.07 -15.32 0.78
C GLU A 133 -17.90 -14.34 1.61
#